data_AF-A0A7Y5B5U5-F1
#
_entry.id   AF-A0A7Y5B5U5-F1
#
_cell.length_a   1.000
_cell.length_b   1.000
_cell.length_c   1.000
_cell.angle_alpha   90.00
_cell.angle_beta   90.00
_cell.angle_gamma   90.00
#
_symmetry.space_group_name_H-M   'P 1'
#
loop_
_entity.id
_entity.type
_entity.pdbx_description
1 polymer ?
#
loop_
_entity_poly.entity_id
_entity_poly.type
_entity_poly.pdbx_seq_one_letter_code
_entity_poly.pdbx_strand_id
1 'polypeptide(L)'
;MSRIQFVTLAALTSLFAFLGGFAAVRLAPSAVDAQGKREKIVSANKFVLEDKDGAVRAELSNSFGDPILFFFDKEKKARAWWTLNEKGEPHIVFVDPYDKPTWKAP
;
A
#
# COMPACT_ATOMS: atom_id res chain seq x y z
N MET A 1 -26.36 49.19 4.46
CA MET A 1 -26.04 48.50 3.19
C MET A 1 -27.34 47.95 2.63
N SER A 2 -27.71 48.28 1.39
CA SER A 2 -29.00 47.84 0.84
C SER A 2 -28.92 46.37 0.37
N ARG A 3 -30.07 45.66 0.35
CA ARG A 3 -30.15 44.27 -0.15
C ARG A 3 -29.55 44.12 -1.55
N ILE A 4 -29.73 45.12 -2.40
CA ILE A 4 -29.21 45.13 -3.77
C ILE A 4 -27.68 45.24 -3.78
N GLN A 5 -27.08 46.09 -2.94
CA GLN A 5 -25.62 46.20 -2.81
C GLN A 5 -24.96 44.91 -2.29
N PHE A 6 -25.65 44.18 -1.41
CA PHE A 6 -25.15 42.90 -0.90
C PHE A 6 -25.16 41.82 -1.98
N VAL A 7 -26.24 41.75 -2.78
CA VAL A 7 -26.36 40.78 -3.87
C VAL A 7 -25.35 41.05 -4.98
N THR A 8 -25.13 42.32 -5.37
CA THR A 8 -24.10 42.66 -6.37
C THR A 8 -22.70 42.34 -5.89
N LEU A 9 -22.38 42.61 -4.62
CA LEU A 9 -21.07 42.26 -4.07
C LEU A 9 -20.85 40.75 -4.03
N ALA A 10 -21.86 39.98 -3.63
CA ALA A 10 -21.80 38.52 -3.61
C ALA A 10 -21.65 37.91 -5.01
N ALA A 11 -22.39 38.44 -6.00
CA ALA A 11 -22.26 37.97 -7.38
C ALA A 11 -20.87 38.27 -7.97
N LEU A 12 -20.31 39.44 -7.66
CA LEU A 12 -18.99 39.85 -8.13
C LEU A 12 -17.89 38.98 -7.52
N THR A 13 -17.95 38.71 -6.22
CA THR A 13 -16.95 37.85 -5.54
C THR A 13 -17.03 36.41 -6.03
N SER A 14 -18.23 35.87 -6.24
CA SER A 14 -18.40 34.54 -6.84
C SER A 14 -17.84 34.47 -8.26
N LEU A 15 -18.05 35.50 -9.09
CA LEU A 15 -17.54 35.53 -10.45
C LEU A 15 -16.00 35.58 -10.48
N PHE A 16 -15.38 36.41 -9.66
CA PHE A 16 -13.92 36.48 -9.56
C PHE A 16 -13.31 35.19 -8.99
N ALA A 17 -13.95 34.57 -8.00
CA ALA A 17 -13.52 33.27 -7.47
C ALA A 17 -13.59 32.18 -8.55
N PHE A 18 -14.66 32.17 -9.36
CA PHE A 18 -14.82 31.22 -10.45
C PHE A 18 -13.80 31.43 -11.57
N LEU A 19 -13.58 32.68 -11.99
CA LEU A 19 -12.59 33.03 -13.01
C LEU A 19 -11.15 32.73 -12.55
N GLY A 20 -10.83 33.00 -11.28
CA GLY A 20 -9.52 32.68 -10.70
C GLY A 20 -9.26 31.17 -10.66
N GLY A 21 -10.24 30.38 -10.23
CA GLY A 21 -10.14 28.92 -10.22
C GLY A 21 -10.01 28.34 -11.63
N PHE A 22 -10.79 28.84 -12.59
CA PHE A 22 -10.74 28.40 -13.99
C PHE A 22 -9.41 28.73 -14.68
N ALA A 23 -8.87 29.94 -14.43
CA ALA A 23 -7.57 30.36 -14.96
C ALA A 23 -6.42 29.50 -14.40
N ALA A 24 -6.46 29.16 -13.11
CA ALA A 24 -5.45 28.30 -12.48
C ALA A 24 -5.39 26.91 -13.14
N VAL A 25 -6.56 26.30 -13.43
CA VAL A 25 -6.64 24.98 -14.08
C VAL A 25 -6.11 25.02 -15.52
N ARG A 26 -6.31 26.12 -16.26
CA ARG A 26 -5.88 26.23 -17.67
C ARG A 26 -4.44 26.66 -17.85
N LEU A 27 -3.90 27.48 -16.95
CA LEU A 27 -2.57 28.07 -17.09
C LEU A 27 -1.48 27.31 -16.33
N ALA A 28 -1.85 26.52 -15.32
CA ALA A 28 -0.90 25.75 -14.52
C ALA A 28 -1.43 24.33 -14.21
N PRO A 29 -1.73 23.50 -15.23
CA PRO A 29 -2.16 22.11 -15.01
C PRO A 29 -1.13 21.33 -14.17
N SER A 30 0.15 21.63 -14.35
CA SER A 30 1.28 21.03 -13.63
C SER A 30 1.36 21.40 -12.14
N ALA A 31 0.68 22.47 -11.70
CA ALA A 31 0.64 22.87 -10.30
C ALA A 31 -0.52 22.19 -9.54
N VAL A 32 -1.57 21.77 -10.25
CA VAL A 32 -2.70 21.02 -9.69
C VAL A 32 -2.30 19.56 -9.42
N ASP A 33 -1.40 19.01 -10.24
CA ASP A 33 -0.88 17.64 -10.11
C ASP A 33 0.45 17.54 -9.31
N ALA A 34 0.93 18.64 -8.71
CA ALA A 34 2.20 18.65 -7.97
C ALA A 34 2.15 17.94 -6.61
N GLN A 35 1.01 17.35 -6.23
CA GLN A 35 0.96 16.37 -5.17
C GLN A 35 1.36 15.02 -5.75
N GLY A 36 2.64 14.91 -6.09
CA GLY A 36 3.25 13.69 -6.59
C GLY A 36 2.80 12.52 -5.72
N LYS A 37 2.31 11.47 -6.38
CA LYS A 37 1.89 10.19 -5.81
C LYS A 37 2.96 9.71 -4.82
N ARG A 38 2.88 10.15 -3.56
CA ARG A 38 3.78 9.71 -2.51
C ARG A 38 3.53 8.23 -2.36
N GLU A 39 4.57 7.42 -2.50
CA GLU A 39 4.46 6.00 -2.25
C GLU A 39 3.88 5.81 -0.85
N LYS A 40 2.72 5.16 -0.78
CA LYS A 40 2.09 4.85 0.50
C LYS A 40 2.93 3.77 1.16
N ILE A 41 3.84 4.17 2.04
CA ILE A 41 4.53 3.24 2.92
C ILE A 41 3.50 2.71 3.92
N VAL A 42 3.22 1.41 3.85
CA VAL A 42 2.39 0.72 4.84
C VAL A 42 3.34 0.08 5.85
N SER A 43 3.23 0.47 7.11
CA SER A 43 3.93 -0.16 8.22
C SER A 43 2.96 -1.05 8.99
N ALA A 44 3.32 -2.31 9.17
CA ALA A 44 2.53 -3.29 9.93
C ALA A 44 3.46 -4.34 10.54
N ASN A 45 3.02 -4.95 11.64
CA ASN A 45 3.72 -6.09 12.25
C ASN A 45 3.49 -7.40 11.46
N LYS A 46 2.44 -7.44 10.63
CA LYS A 46 2.04 -8.61 9.85
C LYS A 46 1.34 -8.18 8.58
N PHE A 47 1.72 -8.79 7.45
CA PHE A 47 0.99 -8.73 6.19
C PHE A 47 0.50 -10.13 5.84
N VAL A 48 -0.79 -10.25 5.52
CA VAL A 48 -1.43 -11.52 5.17
C VAL A 48 -2.01 -11.39 3.77
N LEU A 49 -1.66 -12.32 2.90
CA LEU A 49 -2.32 -12.52 1.62
C LEU A 49 -3.38 -13.61 1.79
N GLU A 50 -4.65 -13.25 1.63
CA GLU A 50 -5.77 -14.17 1.59
C GLU A 50 -6.24 -14.36 0.15
N ASP A 51 -6.74 -15.54 -0.19
CA ASP A 51 -7.44 -15.75 -1.45
C ASP A 51 -8.91 -15.30 -1.37
N LYS A 52 -9.64 -15.46 -2.48
CA LYS A 52 -11.06 -15.08 -2.59
C LYS A 52 -11.99 -15.78 -1.59
N ASP A 53 -11.56 -16.91 -1.02
CA ASP A 53 -12.34 -17.71 -0.08
C ASP A 53 -11.90 -17.44 1.38
N GLY A 54 -10.97 -16.50 1.59
CA GLY A 54 -10.42 -16.14 2.90
C GLY A 54 -9.30 -17.08 3.39
N ALA A 55 -8.77 -17.95 2.53
CA ALA A 55 -7.66 -18.82 2.92
C ALA A 55 -6.31 -18.09 2.80
N VAL A 56 -5.50 -18.14 3.85
CA VAL A 56 -4.16 -17.54 3.88
C VAL A 56 -3.23 -18.26 2.89
N ARG A 57 -2.62 -17.49 1.97
CA ARG A 57 -1.68 -17.95 0.94
C ARG A 57 -0.24 -17.52 1.19
N ALA A 58 -0.05 -16.38 1.84
CA ALA A 58 1.26 -15.95 2.29
C ALA A 58 1.15 -15.09 3.56
N GLU A 59 2.20 -15.10 4.36
CA GLU A 59 2.32 -14.26 5.54
C GLU A 59 3.74 -13.70 5.63
N LEU A 60 3.86 -12.38 5.76
CA LEU A 60 5.09 -11.72 6.19
C LEU A 60 4.89 -11.22 7.63
N SER A 61 5.65 -11.74 8.57
CA SER A 61 5.59 -11.33 9.98
C SER A 61 6.94 -11.51 10.68
N ASN A 62 7.08 -10.91 11.86
CA ASN A 62 8.21 -11.11 12.76
C ASN A 62 7.79 -11.80 14.07
N SER A 63 6.63 -12.50 14.07
CA SER A 63 6.02 -13.05 15.29
C SER A 63 6.84 -14.16 15.95
N PHE A 64 7.86 -14.69 15.27
CA PHE A 64 8.75 -15.76 15.74
C PHE A 64 10.16 -15.25 16.10
N GLY A 65 10.33 -13.93 16.26
CA GLY A 65 11.62 -13.29 16.56
C GLY A 65 12.28 -12.70 15.33
N ASP A 66 12.47 -13.53 14.30
CA ASP A 66 13.04 -13.11 13.02
C ASP A 66 11.96 -12.82 11.97
N PRO A 67 12.23 -11.93 10.99
CA PRO A 67 11.33 -11.70 9.87
C PRO A 67 11.23 -12.96 9.03
N ILE A 68 10.01 -13.42 8.81
CA ILE A 68 9.72 -14.60 8.00
C ILE A 68 8.60 -14.34 7.00
N LEU A 69 8.83 -14.75 5.75
CA LEU A 69 7.83 -14.82 4.70
C LEU A 69 7.47 -16.28 4.46
N PHE A 70 6.25 -16.67 4.77
CA PHE A 70 5.71 -18.01 4.47
C PHE A 70 4.86 -18.00 3.21
N PHE A 71 4.91 -19.10 2.45
CA PHE A 71 3.96 -19.45 1.39
C PHE A 71 3.25 -20.76 1.74
N PHE A 72 1.91 -20.73 1.71
CA PHE A 72 1.07 -21.85 2.12
C PHE A 72 0.38 -22.52 0.93
N ASP A 73 0.25 -23.84 0.98
CA ASP A 73 -0.56 -24.61 0.04
C ASP A 73 -2.07 -24.54 0.36
N LYS A 74 -2.87 -25.34 -0.35
CA LYS A 74 -4.33 -25.44 -0.16
C LYS A 74 -4.74 -26.04 1.19
N GLU A 75 -3.86 -26.81 1.82
CA GLU A 75 -4.05 -27.41 3.13
C GLU A 75 -3.51 -26.53 4.26
N LYS A 76 -3.07 -25.30 3.94
CA LYS A 76 -2.44 -24.35 4.87
C LYS A 76 -1.08 -24.83 5.40
N LYS A 77 -0.41 -25.74 4.69
CA LYS A 77 0.95 -26.17 5.02
C LYS A 77 1.97 -25.26 4.33
N ALA A 78 3.03 -24.89 5.04
CA ALA A 78 4.09 -24.06 4.48
C ALA A 78 4.92 -24.87 3.45
N ARG A 79 5.05 -24.35 2.22
CA ARG A 79 5.82 -24.98 1.13
C ARG A 79 7.05 -24.19 0.71
N ALA A 80 7.12 -22.94 1.11
CA ALA A 80 8.34 -22.16 1.02
C ALA A 80 8.40 -21.14 2.14
N TRP A 81 9.60 -20.81 2.59
CA TRP A 81 9.80 -19.65 3.44
C TRP A 81 11.13 -18.97 3.22
N TRP A 82 11.14 -17.67 3.53
CA TRP A 82 12.32 -16.82 3.54
C TRP A 82 12.49 -16.24 4.94
N THR A 83 13.62 -16.49 5.58
CA THR A 83 13.89 -16.11 6.97
C THR A 83 15.36 -15.82 7.20
N LEU A 84 15.71 -15.39 8.41
CA LEU A 84 17.06 -15.46 8.95
C LEU A 84 17.22 -16.73 9.80
N ASN A 85 18.44 -17.26 9.89
CA ASN A 85 18.80 -18.30 10.87
C ASN A 85 19.26 -17.66 12.20
N GLU A 86 19.62 -18.49 13.20
CA GLU A 86 20.07 -18.02 14.52
C GLU A 86 21.32 -17.12 14.50
N LYS A 87 22.09 -17.13 13.40
CA LYS A 87 23.26 -16.26 13.18
C LYS A 87 22.94 -15.00 12.37
N GLY A 88 21.68 -14.81 11.99
CA GLY A 88 21.23 -13.71 11.14
C GLY A 88 21.51 -13.91 9.65
N GLU A 89 21.85 -15.13 9.22
CA GLU A 89 22.16 -15.41 7.81
C GLU A 89 20.86 -15.70 7.02
N PRO A 90 20.75 -15.25 5.76
CA PRO A 90 19.55 -15.42 4.96
C PRO A 90 19.33 -16.89 4.59
N HIS A 91 18.12 -17.38 4.81
CA HIS A 91 17.70 -18.74 4.49
C HIS A 91 16.43 -18.72 3.63
N ILE A 92 16.48 -19.40 2.48
CA ILE A 92 15.30 -19.75 1.69
C ILE A 92 15.17 -21.26 1.71
N VAL A 93 13.97 -21.76 1.96
CA VAL A 93 13.68 -23.19 1.93
C VAL A 93 12.44 -23.45 1.07
N PHE A 94 12.50 -24.49 0.24
CA PHE A 94 11.33 -25.08 -0.42
C PHE A 94 11.13 -26.49 0.10
N VAL A 95 9.87 -26.89 0.23
CA VAL A 95 9.48 -28.16 0.83
C VAL A 95 8.51 -28.91 -0.09
N ASP A 96 8.74 -30.20 -0.27
CA ASP A 96 7.87 -31.08 -1.04
C ASP A 96 6.54 -31.36 -0.30
N PRO A 97 5.59 -32.10 -0.92
CA PRO A 97 4.34 -32.48 -0.26
C PRO A 97 4.49 -33.39 0.96
N TYR A 98 5.66 -34.00 1.18
CA TYR A 98 5.99 -34.90 2.29
C TYR A 98 6.81 -34.21 3.39
N ASP A 99 6.83 -32.89 3.39
CA ASP A 99 7.53 -32.04 4.36
C ASP A 99 9.07 -32.18 4.32
N LYS A 100 9.63 -32.62 3.18
CA LYS A 100 11.09 -32.70 2.97
C LYS A 100 11.63 -31.48 2.22
N PRO A 101 12.72 -30.86 2.69
CA PRO A 101 13.37 -29.79 1.95
C PRO A 101 13.84 -30.28 0.57
N THR A 102 13.39 -29.62 -0.50
CA THR A 102 13.80 -29.91 -1.88
C THR A 102 14.93 -29.01 -2.34
N TRP A 103 14.97 -27.78 -1.82
CA TRP A 103 16.02 -26.82 -2.13
C TRP A 103 16.23 -25.86 -0.96
N LYS A 104 17.48 -25.47 -0.78
CA LYS A 104 17.90 -24.38 0.09
C LYS A 104 18.87 -23.49 -0.68
N ALA A 105 18.79 -22.18 -0.47
CA ALA A 105 19.77 -21.27 -1.06
C ALA A 105 21.20 -21.67 -0.60
N PRO A 106 22.20 -21.62 -1.51
CA PRO A 106 23.59 -21.88 -1.16
C PRO A 106 24.16 -20.83 -0.20
#